data_AF-A0A7X2V4X8-F1
#
_entry.id   AF-A0A7X2V4X8-F1
#
_cell.length_a   1.000
_cell.length_b   1.000
_cell.length_c   1.000
_cell.angle_alpha   90.00
_cell.angle_beta   90.00
_cell.angle_gamma   90.00
#
_symmetry.space_group_name_H-M   'P 1'
#
loop_
_entity.id
_entity.type
_entity.pdbx_description
1 polymer ?
#
loop_
_entity_poly.entity_id
_entity_poly.type
_entity_poly.pdbx_seq_one_letter_code
_entity_poly.pdbx_strand_id
1 'polypeptide(L)'
;MKKVWLALFLLTVLAACSSGQKDVSAYIEKISEWNAEEYEIIKDYEAAYHDAAFPKEEYDEILNKAYRHYPAFIEKVGGYKPQARDLQGLHKTYMDSLNSYYELMKLEKNNQADGEKFAEQASESVTLAGQFEEKLEKLASSHGIVLEWEKFD
;
A
#
# COMPACT_ATOMS: atom_id res chain seq x y z
N MET A 1 6.96 17.49 2.41
CA MET A 1 7.80 16.29 2.58
C MET A 1 7.37 15.31 1.51
N LYS A 2 8.19 15.06 0.48
CA LYS A 2 7.86 14.10 -0.59
C LYS A 2 7.91 12.70 0.00
N LYS A 3 6.77 12.02 0.12
CA LYS A 3 6.72 10.59 0.46
C LYS A 3 6.95 9.84 -0.84
N VAL A 4 7.89 8.91 -0.76
CA VAL A 4 8.43 8.17 -1.89
C VAL A 4 7.70 6.84 -1.90
N TRP A 5 6.96 6.56 -2.97
CA TRP A 5 6.36 5.24 -3.17
C TRP A 5 7.42 4.29 -3.69
N LEU A 6 7.54 3.14 -3.02
CA LEU A 6 8.62 2.17 -3.20
C LEU A 6 8.05 0.87 -3.82
N ALA A 7 8.49 0.50 -5.03
CA ALA A 7 8.21 -0.78 -5.69
C ALA A 7 9.16 -1.86 -5.17
N LEU A 8 8.63 -3.02 -4.81
CA LEU A 8 9.40 -4.06 -4.16
C LEU A 8 10.05 -5.01 -5.18
N PHE A 9 11.37 -5.15 -5.15
CA PHE A 9 12.14 -6.11 -5.95
C PHE A 9 12.87 -7.13 -5.07
N LEU A 10 12.92 -8.39 -5.53
CA LEU A 10 13.44 -9.56 -4.81
C LEU A 10 14.83 -9.94 -5.33
N LEU A 11 15.86 -9.90 -4.47
CA LEU A 11 17.20 -10.41 -4.78
C LEU A 11 17.48 -11.66 -3.92
N THR A 12 17.33 -12.85 -4.52
CA THR A 12 17.52 -14.12 -3.80
C THR A 12 18.99 -14.54 -3.77
N VAL A 13 19.62 -14.55 -2.60
CA VAL A 13 20.93 -15.18 -2.39
C VAL A 13 20.71 -16.70 -2.23
N LEU A 14 21.32 -17.50 -3.10
CA LEU A 14 21.22 -18.96 -3.15
C LEU A 14 21.76 -19.63 -1.87
N ALA A 15 20.95 -19.69 -0.82
CA ALA A 15 21.12 -20.58 0.33
C ALA A 15 19.87 -21.46 0.44
N ALA A 16 20.05 -22.74 0.81
CA ALA A 16 19.04 -23.79 0.78
C ALA A 16 17.62 -23.32 1.19
N CYS A 17 16.69 -23.22 0.23
CA CYS A 17 15.34 -22.73 0.46
C CYS A 17 14.55 -23.65 1.40
N SER A 18 14.34 -23.23 2.64
CA SER A 18 13.33 -23.83 3.51
C SER A 18 11.92 -23.56 2.97
N SER A 19 10.93 -24.39 3.34
CA SER A 19 9.54 -24.16 2.96
C SER A 19 9.02 -22.79 3.41
N GLY A 20 9.42 -22.33 4.59
CA GLY A 20 9.04 -21.00 5.10
C GLY A 20 9.62 -19.85 4.27
N GLN A 21 10.86 -19.96 3.76
CA GLN A 21 11.42 -18.96 2.86
C GLN A 21 10.64 -18.86 1.54
N LYS A 22 10.18 -19.99 0.99
CA LYS A 22 9.36 -19.99 -0.23
C LYS A 22 8.02 -19.29 -0.03
N ASP A 23 7.36 -19.53 1.10
CA ASP A 23 6.07 -18.89 1.41
C ASP A 23 6.22 -17.38 1.56
N VAL A 24 7.29 -16.92 2.21
CA VAL A 24 7.60 -15.49 2.37
C VAL A 24 7.94 -14.85 1.03
N SER A 25 8.78 -15.49 0.20
CA SER A 25 9.10 -15.00 -1.14
C SER A 25 7.85 -14.89 -2.02
N ALA A 26 7.00 -15.91 -2.06
CA ALA A 26 5.76 -15.89 -2.83
C ALA A 26 4.78 -14.80 -2.34
N TYR A 27 4.76 -14.54 -1.03
CA TYR A 27 3.95 -13.43 -0.50
C TYR A 27 4.51 -12.06 -0.89
N ILE A 28 5.83 -11.88 -0.87
CA ILE A 28 6.50 -10.66 -1.34
C ILE A 28 6.22 -10.41 -2.83
N GLU A 29 6.25 -11.44 -3.67
CA GLU A 29 5.85 -11.35 -5.07
C GLU A 29 4.41 -10.84 -5.21
N LYS A 30 3.48 -11.35 -4.37
CA LYS A 30 2.10 -10.86 -4.35
C LYS A 30 1.97 -9.40 -3.91
N ILE A 31 2.70 -8.97 -2.88
CA ILE A 31 2.76 -7.55 -2.49
C ILE A 31 3.23 -6.70 -3.68
N SER A 32 4.26 -7.15 -4.40
CA SER A 32 4.81 -6.43 -5.55
C SER A 32 3.79 -6.30 -6.68
N GLU A 33 3.08 -7.40 -7.01
CA GLU A 33 1.96 -7.39 -7.95
C GLU A 33 0.85 -6.42 -7.52
N TRP A 34 0.44 -6.46 -6.25
CA TRP A 34 -0.63 -5.62 -5.72
C TRP A 34 -0.26 -4.14 -5.68
N ASN A 35 0.98 -3.80 -5.30
CA ASN A 35 1.45 -2.42 -5.30
C ASN A 35 1.45 -1.82 -6.72
N ALA A 36 1.83 -2.62 -7.73
CA ALA A 36 1.76 -2.18 -9.13
C ALA A 36 0.31 -1.94 -9.59
N GLU A 37 -0.62 -2.82 -9.18
CA GLU A 37 -2.05 -2.63 -9.47
C GLU A 37 -2.66 -1.43 -8.73
N GLU A 38 -2.31 -1.25 -7.46
CA GLU A 38 -2.73 -0.11 -6.64
C GLU A 38 -2.27 1.21 -7.28
N TYR A 39 -1.00 1.27 -7.69
CA TYR A 39 -0.43 2.43 -8.36
C TYR A 39 -1.22 2.82 -9.60
N GLU A 40 -1.65 1.87 -10.43
CA GLU A 40 -2.49 2.17 -11.60
C GLU A 40 -3.86 2.77 -11.23
N ILE A 41 -4.37 2.49 -10.03
CA ILE A 41 -5.61 3.07 -9.52
C ILE A 41 -5.39 4.50 -9.01
N ILE A 42 -4.27 4.74 -8.31
CA ILE A 42 -4.06 5.97 -7.52
C ILE A 42 -3.09 6.97 -8.14
N LYS A 43 -2.31 6.62 -9.17
CA LYS A 43 -1.26 7.49 -9.72
C LYS A 43 -1.75 8.86 -10.18
N ASP A 44 -2.90 8.91 -10.84
CA ASP A 44 -3.49 10.17 -11.33
C ASP A 44 -3.91 11.04 -10.12
N TYR A 45 -4.46 10.39 -9.09
CA TYR A 45 -4.92 11.03 -7.85
C TYR A 45 -3.75 11.58 -7.03
N GLU A 46 -2.71 10.78 -6.80
CA GLU A 46 -1.49 11.20 -6.08
C GLU A 46 -0.78 12.34 -6.82
N ALA A 47 -0.71 12.27 -8.16
CA ALA A 47 -0.15 13.35 -8.97
C ALA A 47 -0.94 14.65 -8.82
N ALA A 48 -2.27 14.59 -8.89
CA ALA A 48 -3.14 15.76 -8.75
C ALA A 48 -3.13 16.33 -7.31
N TYR A 49 -3.12 15.47 -6.29
CA TYR A 49 -3.04 15.86 -4.87
C TYR A 49 -1.76 16.64 -4.54
N HIS A 50 -0.66 16.33 -5.24
CA HIS A 50 0.63 17.02 -5.06
C HIS A 50 0.78 18.31 -5.86
N ASP A 51 -0.14 18.61 -6.78
CA ASP A 51 -0.14 19.83 -7.57
C ASP A 51 -1.14 20.85 -7.00
N ALA A 52 -0.62 21.85 -6.27
CA ALA A 52 -1.45 22.91 -5.68
C ALA A 52 -2.15 23.80 -6.72
N ALA A 53 -1.75 23.73 -8.01
CA ALA A 53 -2.38 24.46 -9.10
C ALA A 53 -3.41 23.61 -9.88
N PHE A 54 -3.64 22.35 -9.48
CA PHE A 54 -4.53 21.45 -10.20
C PHE A 54 -5.98 21.96 -10.18
N PRO A 55 -6.68 22.01 -11.33
CA PRO A 55 -8.06 22.46 -11.37
C PRO A 55 -8.97 21.59 -10.50
N LYS A 56 -9.78 22.21 -9.64
CA LYS A 56 -10.64 21.49 -8.68
C LYS A 56 -11.59 20.49 -9.36
N GLU A 57 -12.18 20.87 -10.49
CA GLU A 57 -13.12 20.03 -11.22
C GLU A 57 -12.44 18.75 -11.75
N GLU A 58 -11.24 18.89 -12.32
CA GLU A 58 -10.43 17.76 -12.78
C GLU A 58 -9.94 16.90 -11.59
N TYR A 59 -9.56 17.54 -10.49
CA TYR A 59 -9.20 16.87 -9.24
C TYR A 59 -10.34 15.98 -8.72
N ASP A 60 -11.55 16.53 -8.63
CA ASP A 60 -12.73 15.80 -8.15
C ASP A 60 -13.05 14.61 -9.08
N GLU A 61 -12.89 14.74 -10.40
CA GLU A 61 -13.05 13.63 -11.35
C GLU A 61 -12.05 12.50 -11.12
N ILE A 62 -10.77 12.85 -10.93
CA ILE A 62 -9.69 11.91 -10.66
C ILE A 62 -9.92 11.19 -9.32
N LEU A 63 -10.21 11.93 -8.26
CA LEU A 63 -10.53 11.37 -6.94
C LEU A 63 -11.73 10.42 -7.02
N ASN A 64 -12.78 10.80 -7.76
CA ASN A 64 -13.96 9.96 -7.96
C ASN A 64 -13.65 8.66 -8.69
N LYS A 65 -12.73 8.69 -9.67
CA LYS A 65 -12.25 7.49 -10.38
C LYS A 65 -11.50 6.58 -9.41
N ALA A 66 -10.49 7.09 -8.71
CA ALA A 66 -9.71 6.32 -7.74
C ALA A 66 -10.63 5.69 -6.67
N TYR A 67 -11.48 6.51 -6.03
CA TYR A 67 -12.45 6.08 -5.02
C TYR A 67 -13.39 4.98 -5.50
N ARG A 68 -13.81 5.00 -6.77
CA ARG A 68 -14.71 3.97 -7.35
C ARG A 68 -14.00 2.62 -7.54
N HIS A 69 -12.73 2.64 -7.93
CA HIS A 69 -11.99 1.42 -8.26
C HIS A 69 -11.33 0.76 -7.05
N TYR A 70 -10.95 1.56 -6.06
CA TYR A 70 -10.21 1.10 -4.89
C TYR A 70 -10.90 -0.01 -4.05
N PRO A 71 -12.23 -0.01 -3.84
CA PRO A 71 -12.90 -1.09 -3.09
C PRO A 71 -12.72 -2.48 -3.70
N ALA A 72 -12.75 -2.58 -5.05
CA ALA A 72 -12.56 -3.85 -5.74
C ALA A 72 -11.12 -4.37 -5.56
N PHE A 73 -10.14 -3.46 -5.48
CA PHE A 73 -8.76 -3.80 -5.15
C PHE A 73 -8.63 -4.32 -3.71
N ILE A 74 -9.22 -3.63 -2.72
CA ILE A 74 -9.27 -4.09 -1.33
C ILE A 74 -9.90 -5.49 -1.23
N GLU A 75 -11.03 -5.73 -1.90
CA GLU A 75 -11.69 -7.04 -1.89
C GLU A 75 -10.79 -8.15 -2.47
N LYS A 76 -10.11 -7.86 -3.59
CA LYS A 76 -9.16 -8.78 -4.21
C LYS A 76 -8.02 -9.15 -3.25
N VAL A 77 -7.38 -8.14 -2.65
CA VAL A 77 -6.27 -8.36 -1.71
C VAL A 77 -6.76 -9.11 -0.47
N GLY A 78 -7.88 -8.70 0.12
CA GLY A 78 -8.47 -9.33 1.30
C GLY A 78 -8.99 -10.75 1.08
N GLY A 79 -9.21 -11.14 -0.17
CA GLY A 79 -9.50 -12.52 -0.56
C GLY A 79 -8.31 -13.48 -0.40
N TYR A 80 -7.09 -12.95 -0.33
CA TYR A 80 -5.89 -13.74 -0.10
C TYR A 80 -5.78 -14.18 1.36
N LYS A 81 -5.55 -15.48 1.59
CA LYS A 81 -5.46 -16.06 2.94
C LYS A 81 -4.11 -16.75 3.12
N PRO A 82 -3.09 -16.05 3.65
CA PRO A 82 -1.81 -16.67 3.94
C PRO A 82 -1.97 -17.82 4.95
N GLN A 83 -1.28 -18.94 4.71
CA GLN A 83 -1.34 -20.11 5.61
C GLN A 83 -0.47 -19.91 6.84
N ALA A 84 0.70 -19.29 6.69
CA ALA A 84 1.63 -19.05 7.78
C ALA A 84 1.12 -17.92 8.71
N ARG A 85 1.26 -18.13 10.02
CA ARG A 85 0.68 -17.24 11.05
C ARG A 85 1.32 -15.85 11.06
N ASP A 86 2.62 -15.79 10.84
CA ASP A 86 3.39 -14.55 10.65
C ASP A 86 2.88 -13.77 9.43
N LEU A 87 2.66 -14.45 8.31
CA LEU A 87 2.08 -13.84 7.10
C LEU A 87 0.63 -13.38 7.31
N GLN A 88 -0.17 -14.08 8.11
CA GLN A 88 -1.52 -13.61 8.46
C GLN A 88 -1.48 -12.28 9.24
N GLY A 89 -0.56 -12.16 10.21
CA GLY A 89 -0.39 -10.92 10.97
C GLY A 89 0.11 -9.75 10.11
N LEU A 90 1.03 -10.05 9.20
CA LEU A 90 1.53 -9.08 8.21
C LEU A 90 0.43 -8.66 7.24
N HIS A 91 -0.31 -9.62 6.67
CA HIS A 91 -1.41 -9.37 5.75
C HIS A 91 -2.54 -8.57 6.40
N LYS A 92 -2.85 -8.82 7.67
CA LYS A 92 -3.79 -7.97 8.41
C LYS A 92 -3.31 -6.52 8.46
N THR A 93 -2.02 -6.30 8.75
CA THR A 93 -1.46 -4.93 8.81
C THR A 93 -1.53 -4.24 7.44
N TYR A 94 -1.26 -4.98 6.35
CA TYR A 94 -1.42 -4.48 4.98
C TYR A 94 -2.88 -4.12 4.67
N MET A 95 -3.83 -4.98 5.05
CA MET A 95 -5.25 -4.67 4.88
C MET A 95 -5.68 -3.46 5.70
N ASP A 96 -5.18 -3.30 6.93
CA ASP A 96 -5.45 -2.13 7.77
C ASP A 96 -4.95 -0.85 7.07
N SER A 97 -3.76 -0.86 6.46
CA SER A 97 -3.23 0.30 5.72
C SER A 97 -4.05 0.64 4.48
N LEU A 98 -4.43 -0.36 3.68
CA LEU A 98 -5.27 -0.16 2.49
C LEU A 98 -6.64 0.44 2.85
N ASN A 99 -7.29 -0.08 3.91
CA ASN A 99 -8.58 0.45 4.36
C ASN A 99 -8.45 1.87 4.91
N SER A 100 -7.37 2.18 5.63
CA SER A 100 -7.11 3.54 6.16
C SER A 100 -6.97 4.56 5.03
N TYR A 101 -6.23 4.21 3.97
CA TYR A 101 -6.08 5.06 2.79
C TYR A 101 -7.41 5.24 2.01
N TYR A 102 -8.25 4.20 1.95
CA TYR A 102 -9.59 4.33 1.38
C TYR A 102 -10.51 5.26 2.19
N GLU A 103 -10.46 5.20 3.52
CA GLU A 103 -11.21 6.14 4.37
C GLU A 103 -10.70 7.58 4.21
N LEU A 104 -9.39 7.78 3.97
CA LEU A 104 -8.84 9.10 3.63
C LEU A 104 -9.46 9.65 2.34
N MET A 105 -9.48 8.88 1.25
CA MET A 105 -10.13 9.26 -0.01
C MET A 105 -11.62 9.58 0.17
N LYS A 106 -12.30 8.83 1.05
CA LYS A 106 -13.72 9.04 1.36
C LYS A 106 -13.96 10.35 2.11
N LEU A 107 -13.11 10.69 3.09
CA LEU A 107 -13.20 11.97 3.81
C LEU A 107 -13.03 13.15 2.86
N GLU A 108 -12.05 13.04 1.96
CA GLU A 108 -11.75 14.05 0.96
C GLU A 108 -12.91 14.26 -0.01
N LYS A 109 -13.41 13.16 -0.59
CA LYS A 109 -14.54 13.18 -1.53
C LYS A 109 -15.79 13.81 -0.94
N ASN A 110 -16.07 13.58 0.34
CA ASN A 110 -17.27 14.07 0.98
C ASN A 110 -17.20 15.56 1.37
N ASN A 111 -16.11 16.27 1.04
CA ASN A 111 -15.82 17.62 1.55
C ASN A 111 -15.99 17.71 3.08
N GLN A 112 -15.87 16.57 3.78
CA GLN A 112 -15.86 16.48 5.23
C GLN A 112 -14.44 16.52 5.76
N ALA A 113 -13.54 17.18 5.03
CA ALA A 113 -12.28 17.67 5.54
C ALA A 113 -12.57 18.80 6.56
N ASP A 114 -13.23 18.45 7.67
CA ASP A 114 -12.82 18.98 8.95
C ASP A 114 -11.32 18.72 9.01
N GLY A 115 -10.53 19.79 8.89
CA GLY A 115 -9.09 19.69 8.64
C GLY A 115 -8.38 18.83 9.68
N GLU A 116 -8.94 18.77 10.90
CA GLU A 116 -8.48 17.90 11.98
C GLU A 116 -8.70 16.41 11.66
N LYS A 117 -9.92 15.99 11.31
CA LYS A 117 -10.23 14.58 10.99
C LYS A 117 -9.46 14.07 9.79
N PHE A 118 -9.31 14.90 8.75
CA PHE A 118 -8.52 14.54 7.59
C PHE A 118 -7.04 14.36 7.97
N ALA A 119 -6.48 15.28 8.76
CA ALA A 119 -5.09 15.19 9.23
C ALA A 119 -4.86 13.97 10.13
N GLU A 120 -5.80 13.65 11.01
CA GLU A 120 -5.77 12.44 11.85
C GLU A 120 -5.77 11.17 10.99
N GLN A 121 -6.70 11.06 10.02
CA GLN A 121 -6.78 9.90 9.13
C GLN A 121 -5.53 9.77 8.25
N ALA A 122 -4.98 10.89 7.76
CA ALA A 122 -3.75 10.90 6.99
C ALA A 122 -2.56 10.43 7.83
N SER A 123 -2.48 10.86 9.10
CA SER A 123 -1.46 10.41 10.05
C SER A 123 -1.58 8.90 10.34
N GLU A 124 -2.80 8.41 10.54
CA GLU A 124 -3.08 6.99 10.75
C GLU A 124 -2.68 6.15 9.53
N SER A 125 -3.07 6.57 8.32
CA SER A 125 -2.75 5.86 7.07
C SER A 125 -1.24 5.67 6.92
N VAL A 126 -0.48 6.73 7.20
CA VAL A 126 0.99 6.74 7.13
C VAL A 126 1.60 5.85 8.20
N THR A 127 1.05 5.87 9.41
CA THR A 127 1.51 5.03 10.51
C THR A 127 1.31 3.55 10.19
N LEU A 128 0.14 3.17 9.65
CA LEU A 128 -0.16 1.79 9.28
C LEU A 128 0.70 1.31 8.11
N ALA A 129 0.91 2.15 7.09
CA ALA A 129 1.81 1.84 5.98
C ALA A 129 3.25 1.60 6.48
N GLY A 130 3.78 2.49 7.31
CA GLY A 130 5.12 2.32 7.89
C GLY A 130 5.26 1.07 8.77
N GLN A 131 4.22 0.73 9.54
CA GLN A 131 4.20 -0.51 10.32
C GLN A 131 4.17 -1.76 9.43
N PHE A 132 3.48 -1.71 8.29
CA PHE A 132 3.49 -2.80 7.32
C PHE A 132 4.89 -2.97 6.71
N GLU A 133 5.50 -1.88 6.22
CA GLU A 133 6.85 -1.88 5.64
C GLU A 133 7.88 -2.44 6.62
N GLU A 134 7.92 -1.93 7.87
CA GLU A 134 8.86 -2.39 8.89
C GLU A 134 8.70 -3.89 9.20
N LYS A 135 7.46 -4.39 9.27
CA LYS A 135 7.19 -5.81 9.52
C LYS A 135 7.59 -6.67 8.32
N LEU A 136 7.35 -6.19 7.10
CA LEU A 136 7.73 -6.88 5.87
C LEU A 136 9.25 -7.00 5.76
N GLU A 137 9.97 -5.90 6.02
CA GLU A 137 11.44 -5.88 6.04
C GLU A 137 12.04 -6.82 7.08
N LYS A 138 11.48 -6.82 8.30
CA LYS A 138 11.90 -7.73 9.37
C LYS A 138 11.67 -9.19 8.98
N LEU A 139 10.51 -9.50 8.40
CA LEU A 139 10.19 -10.86 7.95
C LEU A 139 11.08 -11.30 6.78
N ALA A 140 11.27 -10.46 5.78
CA ALA A 140 12.17 -10.75 4.66
C ALA A 140 13.60 -11.02 5.17
N SER A 141 14.11 -10.13 6.04
CA SER A 141 15.46 -10.24 6.61
C SER A 141 15.65 -11.53 7.42
N SER A 142 14.65 -11.94 8.22
CA SER A 142 14.74 -13.19 8.99
C SER A 142 14.75 -14.45 8.10
N HIS A 143 14.36 -14.31 6.85
CA HIS A 143 14.40 -15.35 5.82
C HIS A 143 15.53 -15.17 4.80
N GLY A 144 16.48 -14.26 5.04
CA GLY A 144 17.61 -14.00 4.15
C GLY A 144 17.23 -13.36 2.82
N ILE A 145 16.06 -12.71 2.77
CA ILE A 145 15.56 -11.99 1.60
C ILE A 145 15.91 -10.51 1.75
N VAL A 146 16.56 -9.95 0.73
CA VAL A 146 16.79 -8.51 0.64
C VAL A 146 15.66 -7.90 -0.17
N LEU A 147 15.00 -6.91 0.43
CA LEU A 147 13.98 -6.11 -0.23
C LEU A 147 14.65 -4.89 -0.85
N GLU A 148 14.41 -4.68 -2.14
CA GLU A 148 14.75 -3.43 -2.81
C GLU A 148 13.47 -2.65 -3.06
N TRP A 149 13.55 -1.34 -2.88
CA TRP A 149 12.42 -0.45 -2.88
C TRP A 149 12.68 0.61 -3.97
N GLU A 150 12.00 0.51 -5.12
CA GLU A 150 12.16 1.40 -6.28
C GLU A 150 11.25 2.61 -6.18
N LYS A 151 11.77 3.80 -6.42
CA LYS A 151 10.92 4.99 -6.46
C LYS A 151 10.16 5.01 -7.78
N PHE A 152 8.84 5.11 -7.75
CA PHE A 152 8.09 5.49 -8.95
C PHE A 152 8.27 7.00 -9.18
N ASP A 153 8.79 7.36 -10.36
CA ASP A 153 8.99 8.75 -10.82
C ASP A 153 7.69 9.38 -11.34
#